data_AF-A0AAN8AB18-F1
#
_entry.id   AF-A0AAN8AB18-F1
#
_cell.length_a   1.000
_cell.length_b   1.000
_cell.length_c   1.000
_cell.angle_alpha   90.00
_cell.angle_beta   90.00
_cell.angle_gamma   90.00
#
_symmetry.space_group_name_H-M   'P 1'
#
loop_
_entity.id
_entity.type
_entity.pdbx_description
1 polymer ?
#
loop_
_entity_poly.entity_id
_entity_poly.type
_entity_poly.pdbx_seq_one_letter_code
_entity_poly.pdbx_strand_id
1 'polypeptide(L)'
;MIKEQLTPVFDTAFSSSFKSLEVISFSNGSIVNTVDVTFLSTSAPNNVQIANVLMSAAGSVSGFDIEGSSIFVNGITSSGVSHNISLMTATCLALLSWLLSSQHWQ
;
A
#
# COMPACT_ATOMS: atom_id res chain seq x y z
N MET A 1 -6.67 -0.11 -18.69
CA MET A 1 -5.39 0.22 -18.02
C MET A 1 -5.46 0.19 -16.50
N ILE A 2 -6.04 1.18 -15.80
CA ILE A 2 -6.01 1.21 -14.31
C ILE A 2 -6.61 -0.05 -13.69
N LYS A 3 -7.81 -0.47 -14.16
CA LYS A 3 -8.45 -1.69 -13.71
C LYS A 3 -7.54 -2.92 -13.88
N GLU A 4 -6.98 -3.09 -15.06
CA GLU A 4 -6.13 -4.24 -15.41
C GLU A 4 -4.85 -4.30 -14.55
N GLN A 5 -4.29 -3.14 -14.19
CA GLN A 5 -3.09 -3.06 -13.36
C GLN A 5 -3.39 -3.28 -11.88
N LEU A 6 -4.53 -2.78 -11.37
CA LEU A 6 -4.84 -2.82 -9.94
C LEU A 6 -5.62 -4.08 -9.50
N THR A 7 -6.44 -4.67 -10.37
CA THR A 7 -7.14 -5.93 -10.05
C THR A 7 -6.21 -7.03 -9.53
N PRO A 8 -5.10 -7.40 -10.19
CA PRO A 8 -4.22 -8.46 -9.69
C PRO A 8 -3.51 -8.08 -8.39
N VAL A 9 -3.25 -6.79 -8.15
CA VAL A 9 -2.66 -6.29 -6.90
C VAL A 9 -3.61 -6.54 -5.74
N PHE A 10 -4.89 -6.15 -5.88
CA PHE A 10 -5.89 -6.35 -4.83
C PHE A 10 -6.26 -7.82 -4.65
N ASP A 11 -6.32 -8.59 -5.73
CA ASP A 11 -6.56 -10.03 -5.68
C ASP A 11 -5.42 -10.76 -4.94
N THR A 12 -4.17 -10.37 -5.18
CA THR A 12 -3.01 -10.94 -4.45
C THR A 12 -3.00 -10.52 -2.98
N ALA A 13 -3.29 -9.26 -2.69
CA ALA A 13 -3.24 -8.74 -1.31
C ALA A 13 -4.40 -9.23 -0.43
N PHE A 14 -5.56 -9.52 -1.03
CA PHE A 14 -6.80 -9.85 -0.33
C PHE A 14 -7.55 -11.02 -0.98
N SER A 15 -6.85 -12.09 -1.35
CA SER A 15 -7.41 -13.20 -2.16
C SER A 15 -8.66 -13.86 -1.59
N SER A 16 -8.86 -13.81 -0.27
CA SER A 16 -10.03 -14.40 0.39
C SER A 16 -11.23 -13.45 0.52
N SER A 17 -11.04 -12.15 0.29
CA SER A 17 -12.10 -11.14 0.49
C SER A 17 -12.35 -10.23 -0.71
N PHE A 18 -11.39 -10.08 -1.63
CA PHE A 18 -11.55 -9.27 -2.83
C PHE A 18 -12.65 -9.84 -3.75
N LYS A 19 -13.48 -8.96 -4.30
CA LYS A 19 -14.54 -9.33 -5.25
C LYS A 19 -14.36 -8.68 -6.61
N SER A 20 -14.15 -7.37 -6.62
CA SER A 20 -14.10 -6.61 -7.86
C SER A 20 -13.43 -5.26 -7.66
N LEU A 21 -12.93 -4.74 -8.77
CA LEU A 21 -12.43 -3.38 -8.89
C LEU A 21 -13.02 -2.74 -10.14
N GLU A 22 -13.57 -1.55 -10.00
CA GLU A 22 -14.18 -0.78 -11.08
C GLU A 22 -13.68 0.66 -11.07
N VAL A 23 -13.38 1.20 -12.26
CA VAL A 23 -12.98 2.61 -12.38
C VAL A 23 -14.23 3.40 -12.70
N ILE A 24 -14.66 4.24 -11.77
CA ILE A 24 -15.97 4.91 -11.83
C ILE A 24 -15.90 6.30 -12.43
N SER A 25 -14.74 6.96 -12.40
CA SER A 25 -14.57 8.25 -13.07
C SER A 25 -13.12 8.57 -13.42
N PHE A 26 -12.98 9.31 -14.51
CA PHE A 26 -11.77 10.01 -14.91
C PHE A 26 -12.11 11.48 -15.02
N SER A 27 -11.33 12.34 -14.37
CA SER A 27 -11.51 13.79 -14.50
C SER A 27 -10.73 14.29 -15.71
N ASN A 28 -11.41 14.84 -16.72
CA ASN A 28 -10.75 15.32 -17.93
C ASN A 28 -9.75 16.44 -17.59
N GLY A 29 -8.47 16.26 -17.92
CA GLY A 29 -7.38 17.18 -17.59
C GLY A 29 -6.78 17.01 -16.18
N SER A 30 -7.25 16.04 -15.39
CA SER A 30 -6.71 15.73 -14.05
C SER A 30 -6.26 14.26 -13.99
N ILE A 31 -5.15 14.01 -13.29
CA ILE A 31 -4.56 12.67 -13.09
C ILE A 31 -5.27 11.93 -11.92
N VAL A 32 -6.41 12.47 -11.45
CA VAL A 32 -7.20 11.86 -10.38
C VAL A 32 -8.16 10.82 -10.97
N ASN A 33 -8.01 9.59 -10.48
CA ASN A 33 -8.85 8.46 -10.85
C ASN A 33 -9.66 8.02 -9.63
N THR A 34 -10.97 7.83 -9.81
CA THR A 34 -11.81 7.26 -8.75
C THR A 34 -12.09 5.80 -9.06
N VAL A 35 -11.81 4.95 -8.08
CA VAL A 35 -11.90 3.50 -8.20
C VAL A 35 -12.73 2.97 -7.04
N ASP A 36 -13.72 2.14 -7.36
CA ASP A 36 -14.47 1.37 -6.38
C ASP A 36 -13.87 -0.04 -6.26
N VAL A 37 -13.53 -0.41 -5.02
CA VAL A 37 -12.99 -1.73 -4.69
C VAL A 37 -13.96 -2.41 -3.75
N THR A 38 -14.49 -3.56 -4.18
CA THR A 38 -15.51 -4.30 -3.44
C THR A 38 -14.90 -5.52 -2.77
N PHE A 39 -15.27 -5.74 -1.52
CA PHE A 39 -14.85 -6.88 -0.71
C PHE A 39 -16.06 -7.65 -0.13
N LEU A 40 -15.82 -8.86 0.38
CA LEU A 40 -16.76 -9.55 1.27
C LEU A 40 -16.95 -8.74 2.55
N SER A 41 -18.21 -8.47 2.92
CA SER A 41 -18.55 -7.64 4.09
C SER A 41 -17.98 -8.18 5.40
N THR A 42 -17.86 -9.50 5.54
CA THR A 42 -17.32 -10.17 6.73
C THR A 42 -15.80 -10.05 6.87
N SER A 43 -15.10 -9.61 5.83
CA SER A 43 -13.64 -9.64 5.76
C SER A 43 -13.09 -8.44 4.97
N ALA A 44 -13.83 -7.33 5.00
CA ALA A 44 -13.42 -6.10 4.33
C ALA A 44 -12.19 -5.51 5.05
N PRO A 45 -11.09 -5.24 4.32
CA PRO A 45 -9.93 -4.57 4.90
C PRO A 45 -10.28 -3.13 5.27
N ASN A 46 -9.57 -2.58 6.26
CA ASN A 46 -9.74 -1.19 6.63
C ASN A 46 -9.03 -0.24 5.65
N ASN A 47 -9.34 1.05 5.74
CA ASN A 47 -8.84 2.08 4.83
C ASN A 47 -7.30 2.14 4.77
N VAL A 48 -6.61 1.89 5.89
CA VAL A 48 -5.14 1.91 5.96
C VAL A 48 -4.55 0.72 5.20
N GLN A 49 -5.14 -0.46 5.34
CA GLN A 49 -4.71 -1.65 4.59
C GLN A 49 -4.87 -1.45 3.08
N ILE A 50 -6.00 -0.86 2.65
CA ILE A 50 -6.25 -0.54 1.25
C ILE A 50 -5.22 0.49 0.73
N ALA A 51 -4.96 1.55 1.49
CA ALA A 51 -3.97 2.55 1.11
C ALA A 51 -2.55 1.98 1.01
N ASN A 52 -2.16 1.10 1.93
CA ASN A 52 -0.85 0.44 1.90
C ASN A 52 -0.66 -0.42 0.63
N VAL A 53 -1.72 -1.10 0.18
CA VAL A 53 -1.69 -1.89 -1.07
C VAL A 53 -1.52 -1.00 -2.29
N LEU A 54 -2.18 0.17 -2.32
CA LEU A 54 -1.97 1.15 -3.39
C LEU A 54 -0.55 1.74 -3.37
N MET A 55 -0.01 2.02 -2.17
CA MET A 55 1.37 2.51 -2.03
C MET A 55 2.40 1.46 -2.47
N SER A 56 2.20 0.18 -2.17
CA SER A 56 3.11 -0.88 -2.62
C SER A 56 3.01 -1.12 -4.13
N ALA A 57 1.86 -0.88 -4.73
CA ALA A 57 1.66 -0.96 -6.17
C ALA A 57 2.29 0.20 -6.95
N ALA A 58 2.61 1.33 -6.30
CA ALA A 58 3.13 2.52 -6.98
C ALA A 58 4.40 2.24 -7.80
N GLY A 59 5.24 1.30 -7.37
CA GLY A 59 6.46 0.91 -8.08
C GLY A 59 6.27 -0.18 -9.14
N SER A 60 5.08 -0.77 -9.29
CA SER A 60 4.82 -1.91 -10.19
C SER A 60 3.79 -1.64 -11.27
N VAL A 61 2.98 -0.59 -11.15
CA VAL A 61 2.00 -0.19 -12.17
C VAL A 61 2.66 0.44 -13.40
N SER A 62 2.03 0.27 -14.56
CA SER A 62 2.47 0.88 -15.82
C SER A 62 1.37 1.72 -16.47
N GLY A 63 1.78 2.83 -17.10
CA GLY A 63 0.90 3.75 -17.82
C GLY A 63 0.23 4.83 -16.96
N PHE A 64 0.38 4.78 -15.63
CA PHE A 64 -0.02 5.83 -14.71
C PHE A 64 0.85 5.77 -13.44
N ASP A 65 0.97 6.91 -12.77
CA ASP A 65 1.66 7.01 -11.48
C ASP A 65 0.65 6.97 -10.33
N ILE A 66 1.05 6.36 -9.20
CA ILE A 66 0.32 6.44 -7.95
C ILE A 66 1.11 7.34 -7.00
N GLU A 67 0.62 8.56 -6.80
CA GLU A 67 1.20 9.48 -5.83
C GLU A 67 0.65 9.18 -4.43
N GLY A 68 1.52 8.71 -3.52
CA GLY A 68 1.11 8.25 -2.19
C GLY A 68 0.39 9.31 -1.34
N SER A 69 0.75 10.58 -1.48
CA SER A 69 0.10 11.71 -0.80
C SER A 69 -1.30 12.04 -1.34
N SER A 70 -1.65 11.52 -2.52
CA SER A 70 -2.93 11.74 -3.18
C SER A 70 -3.85 10.52 -3.13
N ILE A 71 -3.59 9.58 -2.21
CA ILE A 71 -4.46 8.43 -1.95
C ILE A 71 -5.51 8.80 -0.90
N PHE A 72 -6.77 8.76 -1.32
CA PHE A 72 -7.94 8.94 -0.47
C PHE A 72 -8.78 7.67 -0.49
N VAL A 73 -8.95 7.03 0.68
CA VAL A 73 -9.81 5.84 0.81
C VAL A 73 -11.02 6.21 1.64
N ASN A 74 -12.18 6.27 0.97
CA ASN A 74 -13.46 6.68 1.57
C ASN A 74 -13.37 8.01 2.35
N GLY A 75 -12.68 9.00 1.78
CA GLY A 75 -12.48 10.32 2.40
C GLY A 75 -11.42 10.40 3.49
N ILE A 76 -10.79 9.28 3.86
CA ILE A 76 -9.64 9.26 4.78
C ILE A 76 -8.34 9.37 3.99
N THR A 77 -7.53 10.37 4.32
CA THR A 77 -6.18 10.52 3.76
C THR A 77 -5.28 9.40 4.24
N SER A 78 -4.53 8.79 3.31
CA SER A 78 -3.44 7.91 3.70
C SER A 78 -2.37 8.75 4.39
N SER A 79 -2.19 8.60 5.70
CA SER A 79 -0.99 9.09 6.40
C SER A 79 0.18 8.18 6.06
N GLY A 80 0.54 8.13 4.77
CA GLY A 80 1.65 7.35 4.27
C GLY A 80 2.94 7.91 4.84
N VAL A 81 3.34 7.48 6.04
CA VAL A 81 4.75 7.52 6.39
C VAL A 81 5.40 6.55 5.43
N SER A 82 6.18 7.06 4.48
CA SER A 82 7.12 6.23 3.73
C SER A 82 8.10 5.67 4.76
N HIS A 83 7.89 4.43 5.21
CA HIS A 83 8.83 3.73 6.07
C HIS A 83 10.04 3.34 5.20
N ASN A 84 10.85 4.33 4.81
CA ASN A 84 12.20 4.10 4.34
C ASN A 84 13.01 3.69 5.57
N ILE A 85 12.94 2.39 5.93
CA ILE A 85 13.84 1.81 6.90
C ILE A 85 15.23 1.88 6.25
N SER A 86 15.97 2.93 6.58
CA SER A 86 17.31 3.11 6.04
C SER A 86 18.13 1.86 6.33
N LEU A 87 18.90 1.40 5.35
CA LEU A 87 19.86 0.32 5.54
C LEU A 87 20.79 0.61 6.74
N MET A 88 21.06 1.89 7.01
CA MET A 88 21.82 2.34 8.18
C MET A 88 21.10 2.11 9.51
N THR A 89 19.77 2.30 9.58
CA THR A 89 19.02 2.03 10.82
C THR A 89 18.91 0.52 11.05
N ALA A 90 18.74 -0.28 9.99
CA ALA A 90 18.74 -1.73 10.07
C ALA A 90 20.08 -2.28 10.56
N THR A 91 21.21 -1.81 10.02
CA THR A 91 22.55 -2.24 10.46
C THR A 91 22.85 -1.80 11.89
N CYS A 92 22.50 -0.57 12.27
CA CYS A 92 22.66 -0.11 13.65
C CYS A 92 21.87 -1.00 14.62
N LEU A 93 20.61 -1.30 14.34
CA LEU A 93 19.79 -2.15 15.21
C LEU A 93 20.35 -3.58 15.29
N ALA A 94 20.82 -4.15 14.18
CA ALA A 94 21.47 -5.46 14.16
C ALA A 94 22.77 -5.48 14.98
N LEU A 95 23.59 -4.43 14.88
CA LEU A 95 24.81 -4.28 15.67
C LEU A 95 24.53 -4.08 17.15
N LEU A 96 23.50 -3.29 17.51
CA LEU A 96 23.06 -3.15 18.91
C LEU A 96 22.55 -4.47 19.48
N SER A 97 21.73 -5.22 18.73
CA SER A 97 21.26 -6.55 19.14
C SER A 97 22.43 -7.51 19.37
N TRP A 98 23.45 -7.46 18.51
CA TRP A 98 24.68 -8.24 18.70
C TRP A 98 25.44 -7.78 19.96
N LEU A 99 25.67 -6.48 20.12
CA LEU A 99 26.41 -5.95 21.27
C LEU A 99 25.76 -6.34 22.60
N LEU A 100 24.43 -6.19 22.72
CA LEU A 100 23.69 -6.62 23.91
C LEU A 100 23.78 -8.14 24.13
N SER A 101 23.76 -8.95 23.07
CA SER A 101 23.94 -10.40 23.19
C SER A 101 25.31 -10.76 23.76
N SER A 102 26.36 -10.01 23.40
CA SER A 102 27.71 -10.26 23.91
C SER A 102 27.91 -9.87 25.38
N GLN A 103 27.11 -8.91 25.90
CA GLN A 103 27.16 -8.52 27.31
C GLN A 103 26.46 -9.49 28.26
N HIS A 104 25.59 -10.38 27.74
CA HIS A 104 24.94 -11.41 28.54
C HIS A 104 25.88 -12.57 28.93
N TRP A 105 27.04 -12.68 28.28
CA TRP A 105 28.01 -13.76 28.50
C TRP A 105 29.23 -13.36 29.37
N GLN A 106 29.13 -12.28 30.14
CA GLN A 106 30.10 -11.90 31.19
C GLN A 106 29.41 -11.78 32.55
#